data_AF-A0A832J8F6-F1
#
_entry.id   AF-A0A832J8F6-F1
#
_cell.length_a   1.000
_cell.length_b   1.000
_cell.length_c   1.000
_cell.angle_alpha   90.00
_cell.angle_beta   90.00
_cell.angle_gamma   90.00
#
_symmetry.space_group_name_H-M   'P 1'
#
loop_
_entity.id
_entity.type
_entity.pdbx_description
1 polymer ?
#
loop_
_entity_poly.entity_id
_entity_poly.type
_entity_poly.pdbx_seq_one_letter_code
_entity_poly.pdbx_strand_id
1 'polypeptide(L)'
;MEIRLITSALPYVNNVPHIGHLVGSHLPADIFARYNRIKGNITLFIGGTDEHGTPTELEAIKNNTTPEKITDFYYKIHKEIYDWFGISYDNFSRTSKSKIHYEVTREIFLQIFRNGYIIEKEQELPYDPKWGRFLADRFVIGKCPYCGYDKARGDQCEMCGRLLDPKDLIDPRNAITGESIIFKKTRHMFLDLSKLENDLKNWLDTKKGIFSDVTLSIAYGWLKEGLKARSITRDLKWGVPVPYKELW
;
A
#
# COMPACT_ATOMS: atom_id res chain seq x y z
N MET A 1 24.23 22.57 -15.24
CA MET A 1 24.20 21.96 -13.90
C MET A 1 22.75 21.85 -13.49
N GLU A 2 22.22 20.64 -13.37
CA GLU A 2 20.81 20.40 -13.03
C GLU A 2 20.69 19.76 -11.64
N ILE A 3 19.52 19.94 -11.01
CA ILE A 3 19.16 19.24 -9.78
C ILE A 3 18.31 18.02 -10.16
N ARG A 4 18.71 16.84 -9.71
CA ARG A 4 18.04 15.56 -9.99
C ARG A 4 17.66 14.89 -8.68
N LEU A 5 16.37 14.82 -8.39
CA LEU A 5 15.81 13.97 -7.34
C LEU A 5 15.43 12.62 -7.96
N ILE A 6 16.04 11.55 -7.47
CA ILE A 6 15.82 10.18 -7.92
C ILE A 6 15.28 9.40 -6.74
N THR A 7 14.23 8.61 -6.97
CA THR A 7 13.65 7.74 -5.94
C THR A 7 13.56 6.31 -6.46
N SER A 8 13.77 5.34 -5.59
CA SER A 8 13.36 3.96 -5.84
C SER A 8 12.03 3.66 -5.15
N ALA A 9 11.30 2.67 -5.66
CA ALA A 9 10.13 2.15 -4.96
C ALA A 9 10.53 1.68 -3.56
N LEU A 10 9.72 2.02 -2.56
CA LEU A 10 9.96 1.60 -1.18
C LEU A 10 9.55 0.12 -1.04
N PRO A 11 10.49 -0.81 -0.77
CA PRO A 11 10.14 -2.19 -0.48
C PRO A 11 9.29 -2.32 0.77
N TYR A 12 8.27 -3.19 0.71
CA TYR A 12 7.52 -3.61 1.90
C TYR A 12 8.40 -4.46 2.83
N VAL A 13 8.46 -4.10 4.11
CA VAL A 13 9.29 -4.81 5.12
C VAL A 13 8.55 -5.95 5.82
N ASN A 14 7.89 -6.79 5.03
CA ASN A 14 7.30 -8.04 5.52
C ASN A 14 8.03 -9.29 5.00
N ASN A 15 9.10 -9.13 4.22
CA ASN A 15 9.91 -10.21 3.64
C ASN A 15 11.31 -9.73 3.24
N VAL A 16 12.22 -10.68 3.02
CA VAL A 16 13.56 -10.42 2.45
C VAL A 16 13.43 -10.09 0.95
N PRO A 17 14.13 -9.06 0.42
CA PRO A 17 14.05 -8.72 -0.99
C PRO A 17 14.74 -9.77 -1.87
N HIS A 18 14.06 -10.24 -2.90
CA HIS A 18 14.67 -11.03 -3.98
C HIS A 18 15.27 -10.17 -5.09
N ILE A 19 16.07 -10.78 -5.99
CA ILE A 19 16.77 -10.09 -7.08
C ILE A 19 15.87 -9.24 -7.99
N GLY A 20 14.62 -9.66 -8.21
CA GLY A 20 13.61 -8.87 -8.93
C GLY A 20 13.40 -7.44 -8.38
N HIS A 21 13.43 -7.24 -7.06
CA HIS A 21 13.32 -5.90 -6.47
C HIS A 21 14.54 -5.03 -6.81
N LEU A 22 15.72 -5.63 -6.78
CA LEU A 22 16.98 -4.97 -7.09
C LEU A 22 17.00 -4.50 -8.55
N VAL A 23 16.78 -5.43 -9.50
CA VAL A 23 16.83 -5.12 -10.93
C VAL A 23 15.64 -4.29 -11.41
N GLY A 24 14.50 -4.39 -10.74
CA GLY A 24 13.27 -3.68 -11.13
C GLY A 24 13.20 -2.23 -10.67
N SER A 25 13.99 -1.84 -9.65
CA SER A 25 13.95 -0.47 -9.11
C SER A 25 15.33 0.04 -8.69
N HIS A 26 15.98 -0.64 -7.74
CA HIS A 26 17.09 -0.07 -6.99
C HIS A 26 18.38 0.06 -7.83
N LEU A 27 18.74 -0.98 -8.58
CA LEU A 27 19.96 -1.01 -9.38
C LEU A 27 19.89 -0.07 -10.60
N PRO A 28 18.80 -0.03 -11.40
CA PRO A 28 18.68 0.96 -12.47
C PRO A 28 18.72 2.40 -11.96
N ALA A 29 18.06 2.68 -10.83
CA ALA A 29 18.09 4.00 -10.21
C ALA A 29 19.50 4.39 -9.72
N ASP A 30 20.25 3.44 -9.16
CA ASP A 30 21.64 3.65 -8.73
C ASP A 30 22.57 3.98 -9.91
N ILE A 31 22.48 3.20 -11.00
CA ILE A 31 23.26 3.44 -12.22
C ILE A 31 22.96 4.85 -12.75
N PHE A 32 21.69 5.24 -12.80
CA PHE A 32 21.28 6.57 -13.24
C PHE A 32 21.76 7.68 -12.30
N ALA A 33 21.70 7.47 -10.98
CA ALA A 33 22.19 8.42 -9.99
C ALA A 33 23.71 8.65 -10.14
N ARG A 34 24.49 7.56 -10.26
CA ARG A 34 25.94 7.63 -10.48
C ARG A 34 26.29 8.36 -11.77
N TYR A 35 25.58 8.05 -12.86
CA TYR A 35 25.75 8.77 -14.13
C TYR A 35 25.53 10.28 -13.98
N ASN A 36 24.45 10.69 -13.31
CA ASN A 36 24.15 12.11 -13.09
C ASN A 36 25.22 12.81 -12.25
N ARG A 37 25.72 12.14 -11.18
CA ARG A 37 26.83 12.66 -10.38
C ARG A 37 28.10 12.85 -11.22
N ILE A 38 28.47 11.87 -12.06
CA ILE A 38 29.64 11.96 -12.95
C ILE A 38 29.47 13.09 -13.98
N LYS A 39 28.25 13.33 -14.45
CA LYS A 39 27.94 14.47 -15.34
C LYS A 39 27.99 15.84 -14.65
N GLY A 40 28.22 15.90 -13.33
CA GLY A 40 28.26 17.13 -12.57
C GLY A 40 26.88 17.67 -12.17
N ASN A 41 25.82 16.85 -12.25
CA ASN A 41 24.50 17.22 -11.73
C ASN A 41 24.44 17.07 -10.21
N ILE A 42 23.73 17.99 -9.55
CA ILE A 42 23.39 17.87 -8.13
C ILE A 42 22.34 16.77 -8.02
N THR A 43 22.73 15.62 -7.49
CA THR A 43 21.90 14.42 -7.50
C THR A 43 21.58 13.99 -6.08
N LEU A 44 20.29 13.82 -5.78
CA LEU A 44 19.77 13.24 -4.54
C LEU A 44 19.04 11.95 -4.88
N PHE A 45 19.61 10.82 -4.47
CA PHE A 45 19.03 9.50 -4.62
C PHE A 45 18.49 9.01 -3.28
N ILE A 46 17.17 8.97 -3.17
CA ILE A 46 16.45 8.69 -1.92
C ILE A 46 15.76 7.33 -2.00
N GLY A 47 15.86 6.56 -0.92
CA GLY A 47 15.16 5.30 -0.74
C GLY A 47 14.65 5.14 0.69
N GLY A 48 14.16 3.95 0.99
CA GLY A 48 13.72 3.59 2.33
C GLY A 48 12.86 2.35 2.35
N THR A 49 12.16 2.13 3.44
CA THR A 49 11.25 1.00 3.64
C THR A 49 9.80 1.46 3.81
N ASP A 50 8.87 0.73 3.19
CA ASP A 50 7.43 0.85 3.44
C ASP A 50 7.03 -0.10 4.57
N GLU A 51 6.64 0.47 5.71
CA GLU A 51 6.60 -0.22 7.00
C GLU A 51 5.18 -0.34 7.57
N HIS A 52 4.20 0.32 6.95
CA HIS A 52 2.82 0.37 7.44
C HIS A 52 1.94 -0.71 6.81
N GLY A 53 0.76 -0.92 7.41
CA GLY A 53 -0.31 -1.70 6.82
C GLY A 53 -0.48 -3.11 7.39
N THR A 54 -1.56 -3.76 6.94
CA THR A 54 -1.98 -5.08 7.43
C THR A 54 -0.92 -6.18 7.30
N PRO A 55 -0.12 -6.28 6.21
CA PRO A 55 0.91 -7.31 6.10
C PRO A 55 1.91 -7.29 7.27
N THR A 56 2.36 -6.10 7.70
CA THR A 56 3.29 -5.96 8.83
C THR A 56 2.66 -6.43 10.15
N GLU A 57 1.40 -6.06 10.41
CA GLU A 57 0.71 -6.52 11.61
C GLU A 57 0.56 -8.05 11.64
N LEU A 58 0.21 -8.65 10.51
CA LEU A 58 0.06 -10.11 10.38
C LEU A 58 1.37 -10.84 10.59
N GLU A 59 2.46 -10.32 10.04
CA GLU A 59 3.79 -10.89 10.25
C GLU A 59 4.19 -10.80 11.72
N ALA A 60 3.86 -9.69 12.39
CA ALA A 60 4.08 -9.56 13.83
C ALA A 60 3.28 -10.58 14.64
N ILE A 61 2.02 -10.84 14.27
CA ILE A 61 1.17 -11.85 14.91
C ILE A 61 1.74 -13.26 14.72
N LYS A 62 2.14 -13.61 13.49
CA LYS A 62 2.73 -14.92 13.19
C LYS A 62 4.01 -15.18 13.98
N ASN A 63 4.84 -14.15 14.17
CA ASN A 63 6.10 -14.23 14.90
C ASN A 63 5.95 -13.91 16.40
N ASN A 64 4.71 -13.80 16.91
CA ASN A 64 4.40 -13.46 18.30
C ASN A 64 5.19 -12.25 18.82
N THR A 65 5.24 -11.18 18.03
CA THR A 65 6.04 -9.97 18.27
C THR A 65 5.25 -8.70 17.91
N THR A 66 5.91 -7.54 17.90
CA THR A 66 5.28 -6.26 17.54
C THR A 66 5.60 -5.85 16.09
N PRO A 67 4.72 -5.08 15.41
CA PRO A 67 5.01 -4.53 14.08
C PRO A 67 6.33 -3.75 14.04
N GLU A 68 6.61 -2.98 15.09
CA GLU A 68 7.86 -2.25 15.25
C GLU A 68 9.09 -3.19 15.17
N LYS A 69 9.09 -4.30 15.92
CA LYS A 69 10.19 -5.27 15.90
C LYS A 69 10.35 -5.94 14.53
N ILE A 70 9.25 -6.24 13.83
CA ILE A 70 9.29 -6.75 12.45
C ILE A 70 9.94 -5.74 11.51
N THR A 71 9.49 -4.48 11.55
CA THR A 71 10.03 -3.44 10.67
C THR A 71 11.49 -3.13 10.97
N ASP A 72 11.89 -3.12 12.25
CA ASP A 72 13.29 -2.91 12.67
C ASP A 72 14.20 -4.04 12.15
N PHE A 73 13.74 -5.28 12.24
CA PHE A 73 14.45 -6.46 11.76
C PHE A 73 14.64 -6.42 10.25
N TYR A 74 13.55 -6.27 9.48
CA TYR A 74 13.63 -6.28 8.03
C TYR A 74 14.31 -5.04 7.46
N TYR A 75 14.14 -3.86 8.08
CA TYR A 75 14.90 -2.67 7.69
C TYR A 75 16.41 -2.92 7.69
N LYS A 76 16.93 -3.55 8.76
CA LYS A 76 18.35 -3.88 8.86
C LYS A 76 18.79 -4.80 7.72
N ILE A 77 18.02 -5.85 7.44
CA ILE A 77 18.30 -6.79 6.34
C ILE A 77 18.32 -6.07 4.99
N HIS A 78 17.30 -5.25 4.71
CA HIS A 78 17.24 -4.46 3.47
C HIS A 78 18.46 -3.55 3.33
N LYS A 79 18.80 -2.81 4.40
CA LYS A 79 19.94 -1.90 4.39
C LYS A 79 21.25 -2.64 4.14
N GLU A 80 21.50 -3.76 4.84
CA GLU A 80 22.69 -4.59 4.65
C GLU A 80 22.80 -5.13 3.23
N ILE A 81 21.71 -5.61 2.64
CA ILE A 81 21.69 -6.09 1.25
C ILE A 81 22.01 -4.95 0.28
N TYR A 82 21.34 -3.80 0.41
CA TYR A 82 21.57 -2.67 -0.50
C TYR A 82 22.98 -2.08 -0.36
N ASP A 83 23.53 -2.07 0.85
CA ASP A 83 24.92 -1.66 1.11
C ASP A 83 25.92 -2.66 0.51
N TRP A 84 25.65 -3.95 0.63
CA TRP A 84 26.49 -5.00 0.03
C TRP A 84 26.51 -4.93 -1.50
N PHE A 85 25.37 -4.63 -2.13
CA PHE A 85 25.29 -4.34 -3.57
C PHE A 85 25.86 -2.97 -3.96
N GLY A 86 26.26 -2.14 -3.00
CA GLY A 86 26.83 -0.82 -3.25
C GLY A 86 25.82 0.20 -3.75
N ILE A 87 24.53 0.07 -3.41
CA ILE A 87 23.51 1.04 -3.81
C ILE A 87 23.76 2.38 -3.09
N SER A 88 23.96 3.44 -3.87
CA SER A 88 24.45 4.73 -3.42
C SER A 88 23.34 5.70 -3.04
N TYR A 89 22.46 5.29 -2.13
CA TYR A 89 21.46 6.20 -1.55
C TYR A 89 22.14 7.35 -0.79
N ASP A 90 21.71 8.58 -1.05
CA ASP A 90 22.05 9.74 -0.23
C ASP A 90 21.27 9.73 1.09
N ASN A 91 20.05 9.17 1.08
CA ASN A 91 19.29 8.89 2.29
C ASN A 91 18.43 7.64 2.10
N PHE A 92 18.51 6.70 3.05
CA PHE A 92 17.65 5.52 3.10
C PHE A 92 16.84 5.54 4.39
N SER A 93 15.57 5.90 4.27
CA SER A 93 14.70 6.26 5.41
C SER A 93 13.62 5.21 5.72
N ARG A 94 12.76 5.51 6.68
CA ARG A 94 11.77 4.57 7.22
C ARG A 94 10.43 5.27 7.39
N THR A 95 9.37 4.70 6.81
CA THR A 95 8.02 5.31 6.89
C THR A 95 7.42 5.26 8.31
N SER A 96 7.80 4.30 9.18
CA SER A 96 7.26 4.23 10.55
C SER A 96 8.06 5.02 11.59
N LYS A 97 9.36 5.27 11.35
CA LYS A 97 10.25 6.00 12.27
C LYS A 97 10.47 7.47 11.91
N SER A 98 9.92 7.92 10.80
CA SER A 98 10.09 9.28 10.29
C SER A 98 8.98 10.21 10.79
N LYS A 99 9.31 11.11 11.73
CA LYS A 99 8.36 12.13 12.21
C LYS A 99 7.83 12.98 11.05
N ILE A 100 8.72 13.34 10.11
CA ILE A 100 8.36 14.14 8.94
C ILE A 100 7.39 13.40 8.02
N HIS A 101 7.46 12.07 7.92
CA HIS A 101 6.50 11.29 7.14
C HIS A 101 5.08 11.42 7.71
N TYR A 102 4.93 11.36 9.03
CA TYR A 102 3.64 11.51 9.71
C TYR A 102 3.09 12.92 9.54
N GLU A 103 3.93 13.93 9.71
CA GLU A 103 3.56 15.35 9.57
C GLU A 103 3.11 15.66 8.14
N VAL A 104 3.92 15.32 7.14
CA VAL A 104 3.61 15.57 5.72
C VAL A 104 2.38 14.80 5.28
N THR A 105 2.22 13.53 5.67
CA THR A 105 1.03 12.73 5.33
C THR A 105 -0.23 13.37 5.92
N ARG A 106 -0.17 13.80 7.19
CA ARG A 106 -1.28 14.48 7.86
C ARG A 106 -1.62 15.80 7.16
N GLU A 107 -0.62 16.60 6.80
CA GLU A 107 -0.82 17.88 6.11
C GLU A 107 -1.44 17.71 4.72
N ILE A 108 -0.92 16.79 3.90
CA ILE A 108 -1.48 16.46 2.59
C ILE A 108 -2.93 16.00 2.74
N PHE A 109 -3.21 15.11 3.70
CA PHE A 109 -4.57 14.64 3.97
C PHE A 109 -5.53 15.80 4.30
N LEU A 110 -5.14 16.71 5.21
CA LEU A 110 -5.95 17.85 5.58
C LEU A 110 -6.19 18.82 4.41
N GLN A 111 -5.18 19.04 3.56
CA GLN A 111 -5.33 19.88 2.38
C GLN A 111 -6.32 19.28 1.38
N ILE A 112 -6.18 17.98 1.08
CA ILE A 112 -7.10 17.26 0.18
C ILE A 112 -8.54 17.30 0.74
N PHE A 113 -8.69 17.13 2.06
CA PHE A 113 -9.98 17.22 2.74
C PHE A 113 -10.61 18.62 2.60
N ARG A 114 -9.86 19.67 2.97
CA ARG A 114 -10.33 21.07 2.89
C ARG A 114 -10.69 21.51 1.46
N ASN A 115 -10.02 20.94 0.47
CA ASN A 115 -10.31 21.17 -0.95
C ASN A 115 -11.48 20.31 -1.48
N GLY A 116 -12.18 19.55 -0.62
CA GLY A 116 -13.39 18.83 -0.97
C GLY A 116 -13.17 17.55 -1.81
N TYR A 117 -11.95 17.00 -1.81
CA TYR A 117 -11.63 15.76 -2.54
C TYR A 117 -11.82 14.50 -1.69
N ILE A 118 -12.08 14.64 -0.39
CA ILE A 118 -12.36 13.51 0.49
C ILE A 118 -13.84 13.43 0.81
N ILE A 119 -14.42 12.24 0.62
CA ILE A 119 -15.81 11.92 0.95
C ILE A 119 -15.86 10.80 1.98
N GLU A 120 -16.81 10.85 2.91
CA GLU A 120 -17.05 9.78 3.87
C GLU A 120 -18.09 8.80 3.31
N LYS A 121 -17.84 7.49 3.42
CA LYS A 121 -18.81 6.45 3.08
C LYS A 121 -18.87 5.41 4.18
N GLU A 122 -20.07 4.95 4.48
CA GLU A 122 -20.29 3.77 5.30
C GLU A 122 -20.08 2.51 4.46
N GLN A 123 -19.38 1.53 5.01
CA GLN A 123 -19.21 0.21 4.43
C GLN A 123 -19.50 -0.84 5.49
N GLU A 124 -20.04 -1.97 5.05
CA GLU A 124 -20.24 -3.13 5.91
C GLU A 124 -19.14 -4.14 5.63
N LEU A 125 -18.29 -4.38 6.62
CA LEU A 125 -17.11 -5.24 6.51
C LEU A 125 -17.18 -6.40 7.50
N PRO A 126 -16.53 -7.54 7.20
CA PRO A 126 -16.41 -8.64 8.14
C PRO A 126 -15.55 -8.23 9.35
N TYR A 127 -16.00 -8.59 10.54
CA TYR A 127 -15.41 -8.21 11.83
C TYR A 127 -15.34 -9.42 12.75
N ASP A 128 -14.18 -9.65 13.36
CA ASP A 128 -13.99 -10.67 14.41
C ASP A 128 -14.23 -10.00 15.79
N PRO A 129 -15.31 -10.34 16.52
CA PRO A 129 -15.62 -9.74 17.82
C PRO A 129 -14.62 -10.08 18.91
N LYS A 130 -14.05 -11.29 18.88
CA LYS A 130 -13.12 -11.77 19.90
C LYS A 130 -11.76 -11.11 19.73
N TRP A 131 -11.34 -10.91 18.48
CA TRP A 131 -10.10 -10.23 18.17
C TRP A 131 -10.23 -8.70 18.16
N GLY A 132 -11.43 -8.20 17.92
CA GLY A 132 -11.74 -6.78 17.90
C GLY A 132 -11.23 -6.08 16.63
N ARG A 133 -11.30 -6.73 15.47
CA ARG A 133 -10.72 -6.23 14.20
C ARG A 133 -11.59 -6.53 12.99
N PHE A 134 -11.57 -5.60 12.02
CA PHE A 134 -12.10 -5.86 10.68
C PHE A 134 -11.13 -6.72 9.87
N LEU A 135 -11.67 -7.53 8.97
CA LEU A 135 -10.94 -8.47 8.15
C LEU A 135 -10.99 -8.03 6.68
N ALA A 136 -9.89 -8.22 5.97
CA ALA A 136 -9.93 -8.21 4.51
C ALA A 136 -10.53 -9.54 4.01
N ASP A 137 -11.14 -9.53 2.82
CA ASP A 137 -11.85 -10.68 2.26
C ASP A 137 -11.01 -11.97 2.24
N ARG A 138 -9.72 -11.84 1.94
CA ARG A 138 -8.75 -12.97 1.96
C ARG A 138 -8.53 -13.62 3.33
N PHE A 139 -8.90 -12.94 4.42
CA PHE A 139 -8.83 -13.47 5.79
C PHE A 139 -10.18 -14.00 6.27
N VAL A 140 -11.21 -13.97 5.44
CA VAL A 140 -12.46 -14.67 5.68
C VAL A 140 -12.39 -16.00 4.94
N ILE A 141 -12.62 -17.10 5.64
CA ILE A 141 -12.76 -18.42 5.05
C ILE A 141 -14.09 -19.02 5.46
N GLY A 142 -14.65 -19.87 4.61
CA GLY A 142 -15.89 -20.57 4.90
C GLY A 142 -16.15 -21.65 3.86
N LYS A 143 -17.34 -22.24 3.94
CA LYS A 143 -17.77 -23.24 2.97
C LYS A 143 -18.30 -22.56 1.72
N CYS A 144 -17.80 -22.98 0.55
CA CYS A 144 -18.24 -22.48 -0.74
C CYS A 144 -19.70 -22.88 -0.97
N PRO A 145 -20.60 -21.93 -1.26
CA PRO A 145 -22.02 -22.24 -1.51
C PRO A 145 -22.24 -23.01 -2.82
N TYR A 146 -21.27 -22.98 -3.74
CA TYR A 146 -21.41 -23.56 -5.08
C TYR A 146 -20.86 -24.99 -5.22
N CYS A 147 -19.69 -25.28 -4.63
CA CYS A 147 -19.05 -26.59 -4.74
C CYS A 147 -18.88 -27.31 -3.40
N GLY A 148 -19.26 -26.68 -2.28
CA GLY A 148 -19.16 -27.27 -0.95
C GLY A 148 -17.75 -27.32 -0.37
N TYR A 149 -16.74 -26.70 -0.98
CA TYR A 149 -15.38 -26.64 -0.44
C TYR A 149 -15.33 -25.89 0.90
N ASP A 150 -14.90 -26.55 1.99
CA ASP A 150 -15.01 -26.04 3.37
C ASP A 150 -14.02 -24.90 3.75
N LYS A 151 -13.10 -24.54 2.85
CA LYS A 151 -12.06 -23.53 3.09
C LYS A 151 -11.95 -22.51 1.94
N ALA A 152 -13.07 -22.19 1.29
CA ALA A 152 -13.09 -21.13 0.28
C ALA A 152 -12.78 -19.79 0.94
N ARG A 153 -11.98 -18.94 0.28
CA ARG A 153 -11.72 -17.58 0.74
C ARG A 153 -12.87 -16.66 0.36
N GLY A 154 -12.98 -15.55 1.08
CA GLY A 154 -13.99 -14.53 0.85
C GLY A 154 -13.83 -13.77 -0.47
N ASP A 155 -12.69 -13.90 -1.17
CA ASP A 155 -12.45 -13.29 -2.48
C ASP A 155 -12.58 -14.31 -3.63
N GLN A 156 -12.16 -15.56 -3.41
CA GLN A 156 -12.16 -16.62 -4.41
C GLN A 156 -12.18 -18.02 -3.79
N CYS A 157 -12.96 -18.94 -4.37
CA CYS A 157 -12.86 -20.36 -4.06
C CYS A 157 -11.67 -21.00 -4.78
N GLU A 158 -10.72 -21.55 -4.04
CA GLU A 158 -9.55 -22.22 -4.64
C GLU A 158 -9.89 -23.54 -5.35
N MET A 159 -11.01 -24.19 -5.01
CA MET A 159 -11.41 -25.46 -5.63
C MET A 159 -12.11 -25.26 -6.99
N CYS A 160 -13.06 -24.34 -7.07
CA CYS A 160 -13.85 -24.13 -8.29
C CYS A 160 -13.50 -22.84 -9.05
N GLY A 161 -12.57 -22.03 -8.54
CA GLY A 161 -12.06 -20.81 -9.18
C GLY A 161 -13.02 -19.62 -9.16
N ARG A 162 -14.26 -19.78 -8.68
CA ARG A 162 -15.26 -18.70 -8.64
C ARG A 162 -14.84 -17.58 -7.70
N LEU A 163 -15.05 -16.34 -8.15
CA LEU A 163 -15.01 -15.16 -7.29
C LEU A 163 -16.18 -15.21 -6.31
N LEU A 164 -15.92 -14.81 -5.08
CA LEU A 164 -16.88 -14.79 -3.98
C LEU A 164 -16.83 -13.42 -3.30
N ASP A 165 -17.89 -13.10 -2.57
CA ASP A 165 -17.88 -12.09 -1.51
C ASP A 165 -17.86 -12.81 -0.14
N PRO A 166 -17.24 -12.26 0.92
CA PRO A 166 -17.32 -12.85 2.25
C PRO A 166 -18.74 -13.16 2.73
N LYS A 167 -19.76 -12.40 2.26
CA LYS A 167 -21.18 -12.62 2.58
C LYS A 167 -21.76 -13.86 1.93
N ASP A 168 -21.17 -14.35 0.85
CA ASP A 168 -21.64 -15.54 0.13
C ASP A 168 -21.21 -16.84 0.83
N LEU A 169 -20.20 -16.78 1.69
CA LEU A 169 -19.66 -17.95 2.37
C LEU A 169 -20.64 -18.49 3.41
N ILE A 170 -20.78 -19.82 3.45
CA ILE A 170 -21.51 -20.52 4.50
C ILE A 170 -20.57 -20.69 5.70
N ASP A 171 -21.04 -20.32 6.89
CA ASP A 171 -20.27 -20.36 8.15
C ASP A 171 -18.91 -19.65 8.03
N PRO A 172 -18.90 -18.33 7.72
CA PRO A 172 -17.67 -17.59 7.54
C PRO A 172 -16.97 -17.41 8.90
N ARG A 173 -15.66 -17.63 8.88
CA ARG A 173 -14.78 -17.52 10.04
C ARG A 173 -13.47 -16.85 9.67
N ASN A 174 -12.78 -16.33 10.67
CA ASN A 174 -11.49 -15.71 10.51
C ASN A 174 -10.43 -16.79 10.22
N ALA A 175 -9.68 -16.63 9.12
CA ALA A 175 -8.64 -17.57 8.71
C ALA A 175 -7.46 -17.69 9.69
N ILE A 176 -7.27 -16.69 10.55
CA ILE A 176 -6.15 -16.61 11.49
C ILE A 176 -6.55 -17.14 12.87
N THR A 177 -7.67 -16.68 13.41
CA THR A 177 -8.12 -17.05 14.77
C THR A 177 -9.03 -18.28 14.77
N GLY A 178 -9.67 -18.59 13.64
CA GLY A 178 -10.69 -19.63 13.52
C GLY A 178 -12.08 -19.23 14.04
N GLU A 179 -12.22 -18.02 14.57
CA GLU A 179 -13.44 -17.55 15.22
C GLU A 179 -14.51 -17.10 14.21
N SER A 180 -15.78 -17.18 14.62
CA SER A 180 -16.91 -16.69 13.83
C SER A 180 -16.83 -15.17 13.59
N ILE A 181 -17.19 -14.73 12.39
CA ILE A 181 -17.23 -13.30 12.06
C ILE A 181 -18.66 -12.76 12.09
N ILE A 182 -18.79 -11.44 12.25
CA ILE A 182 -20.03 -10.69 12.04
C ILE A 182 -19.79 -9.61 11.00
N PHE A 183 -20.84 -9.17 10.31
CA PHE A 183 -20.77 -8.00 9.45
C PHE A 183 -21.09 -6.75 10.26
N LYS A 184 -20.18 -5.78 10.26
CA LYS A 184 -20.31 -4.54 11.02
C LYS A 184 -20.08 -3.35 10.10
N LYS A 185 -20.93 -2.33 10.27
CA LYS A 185 -20.78 -1.05 9.59
C LYS A 185 -19.61 -0.27 10.17
N THR A 186 -18.75 0.25 9.30
CA THR A 186 -17.65 1.16 9.60
C THR A 186 -17.65 2.31 8.61
N ARG A 187 -17.08 3.44 8.99
CA ARG A 187 -16.98 4.62 8.12
C ARG A 187 -15.55 4.80 7.68
N HIS A 188 -15.37 4.94 6.38
CA HIS A 188 -14.09 5.23 5.77
C HIS A 188 -14.13 6.51 4.97
N MET A 189 -12.98 7.14 4.87
CA MET A 189 -12.79 8.32 4.04
C MET A 189 -12.18 7.87 2.71
N PHE A 190 -12.71 8.43 1.63
CA PHE A 190 -12.36 8.07 0.27
C PHE A 190 -11.83 9.30 -0.45
N LEU A 191 -10.72 9.14 -1.16
CA LEU A 191 -10.26 10.11 -2.13
C LEU A 191 -11.10 9.97 -3.40
N ASP A 192 -11.86 11.01 -3.73
CA ASP A 192 -12.69 11.06 -4.94
C ASP A 192 -11.84 11.39 -6.18
N LEU A 193 -11.19 10.35 -6.70
CA LEU A 193 -10.34 10.44 -7.89
C LEU A 193 -11.09 10.85 -9.15
N SER A 194 -12.42 10.68 -9.20
CA SER A 194 -13.23 11.06 -10.35
C SER A 194 -13.11 12.56 -10.65
N LYS A 195 -12.96 13.39 -9.61
CA LYS A 195 -12.76 14.83 -9.72
C LYS A 195 -11.44 15.23 -10.40
N LEU A 196 -10.46 14.32 -10.45
CA LEU A 196 -9.12 14.57 -10.99
C LEU A 196 -8.93 14.00 -12.40
N GLU A 197 -9.93 13.33 -12.98
CA GLU A 197 -9.79 12.64 -14.27
C GLU A 197 -9.32 13.55 -15.39
N ASN A 198 -9.97 14.71 -15.56
CA ASN A 198 -9.65 15.64 -16.63
C ASN A 198 -8.26 16.24 -16.47
N ASP A 199 -7.92 16.66 -15.25
CA ASP A 199 -6.61 17.23 -14.94
C ASP A 199 -5.49 16.20 -15.12
N LEU A 200 -5.73 14.96 -14.68
CA LEU A 200 -4.78 13.86 -14.86
C LEU A 200 -4.59 13.54 -16.35
N LYS A 201 -5.68 13.48 -17.12
CA LYS A 201 -5.61 13.26 -18.57
C LYS A 201 -4.80 14.36 -19.27
N ASN A 202 -5.11 15.62 -18.99
CA ASN A 202 -4.39 16.77 -19.55
C ASN A 202 -2.91 16.73 -19.18
N TRP A 203 -2.58 16.39 -17.93
CA TRP A 203 -1.20 16.24 -17.49
C TRP A 203 -0.49 15.08 -18.20
N LEU A 204 -1.13 13.91 -18.35
CA LEU A 204 -0.58 12.75 -19.06
C LEU A 204 -0.31 13.05 -20.53
N ASP A 205 -1.14 13.88 -21.17
CA ASP A 205 -0.91 14.32 -22.55
C ASP A 205 0.42 15.08 -22.68
N THR A 206 0.83 15.85 -21.66
CA THR A 206 2.14 16.52 -21.62
C THR A 206 3.33 15.57 -21.41
N LYS A 207 3.09 14.30 -21.08
CA LYS A 207 4.14 13.29 -20.82
C LYS A 207 4.40 12.36 -21.99
N LYS A 208 3.70 12.53 -23.11
CA LYS A 208 3.98 11.79 -24.35
C LYS A 208 5.42 12.06 -24.81
N GLY A 209 6.16 11.01 -25.11
CA GLY A 209 7.59 11.07 -25.44
C GLY A 209 8.53 11.23 -24.25
N ILE A 210 8.00 11.43 -23.03
CA ILE A 210 8.78 11.43 -21.78
C ILE A 210 8.60 10.09 -21.06
N PHE A 211 7.36 9.65 -20.90
CA PHE A 211 7.04 8.34 -20.33
C PHE A 211 7.04 7.26 -21.42
N SER A 212 7.33 6.03 -21.02
CA SER A 212 7.25 4.89 -21.94
C SER A 212 5.80 4.64 -22.39
N ASP A 213 5.65 4.09 -23.60
CA ASP A 213 4.34 3.79 -24.17
C ASP A 213 3.55 2.80 -23.31
N VAL A 214 4.24 1.86 -22.64
CA VAL A 214 3.61 0.91 -21.71
C VAL A 214 2.98 1.65 -20.52
N THR A 215 3.71 2.59 -19.90
CA THR A 215 3.21 3.38 -18.77
C THR A 215 2.00 4.23 -19.19
N LEU A 216 2.09 4.91 -20.33
CA LEU A 216 1.00 5.72 -20.84
C LEU A 216 -0.23 4.87 -21.20
N SER A 217 -0.03 3.72 -21.85
CA SER A 217 -1.11 2.80 -22.21
C SER A 217 -1.87 2.30 -20.97
N ILE A 218 -1.15 1.91 -19.91
CA ILE A 218 -1.77 1.52 -18.63
C ILE A 218 -2.55 2.70 -18.05
N ALA A 219 -1.94 3.88 -17.95
CA ALA A 219 -2.59 5.06 -17.36
C ALA A 219 -3.88 5.46 -18.12
N TYR A 220 -3.85 5.48 -19.45
CA TYR A 220 -5.03 5.76 -20.26
C TYR A 220 -6.08 4.65 -20.17
N GLY A 221 -5.67 3.39 -19.99
CA GLY A 221 -6.58 2.28 -19.72
C GLY A 221 -7.42 2.53 -18.46
N TRP A 222 -6.78 2.94 -17.36
CA TRP A 222 -7.47 3.28 -16.11
C TRP A 222 -8.40 4.49 -16.26
N LEU A 223 -7.98 5.52 -17.00
CA LEU A 223 -8.83 6.67 -17.29
C LEU A 223 -10.06 6.29 -18.14
N LYS A 224 -9.90 5.37 -19.08
CA LYS A 224 -10.99 4.90 -19.94
C LYS A 224 -12.07 4.15 -19.15
N GLU A 225 -11.68 3.42 -18.10
CA GLU A 225 -12.61 2.73 -17.20
C GLU A 225 -13.37 3.68 -16.25
N GLY A 226 -12.86 4.90 -16.07
CA GLY A 226 -13.31 5.85 -15.08
C GLY A 226 -12.67 5.61 -13.70
N LEU A 227 -12.05 6.66 -13.15
CA LEU A 227 -11.47 6.68 -11.83
C LEU A 227 -12.55 6.71 -10.76
N LYS A 228 -12.57 5.66 -9.95
CA LYS A 228 -13.50 5.52 -8.82
C LYS A 228 -12.87 6.07 -7.56
N ALA A 229 -13.71 6.56 -6.65
CA ALA A 229 -13.26 6.94 -5.31
C ALA A 229 -12.59 5.76 -4.60
N ARG A 230 -11.42 6.00 -3.99
CA ARG A 230 -10.61 4.96 -3.32
C ARG A 230 -10.55 5.22 -1.82
N SER A 231 -10.80 4.19 -1.02
CA SER A 231 -10.69 4.29 0.44
C SER A 231 -9.24 4.54 0.85
N ILE A 232 -9.00 5.61 1.61
CA ILE A 232 -7.69 6.05 2.10
C ILE A 232 -7.55 5.93 3.63
N THR A 233 -8.56 5.40 4.32
CA THR A 233 -8.47 5.06 5.75
C THR A 233 -8.67 3.57 5.95
N ARG A 234 -8.09 3.02 7.02
CA ARG A 234 -8.19 1.60 7.39
C ARG A 234 -8.31 1.49 8.90
N ASP A 235 -9.02 0.46 9.35
CA ASP A 235 -9.15 0.12 10.77
C ASP A 235 -7.91 -0.67 11.23
N LEU A 236 -6.76 0.01 11.32
CA LEU A 236 -5.47 -0.56 11.71
C LEU A 236 -4.89 0.16 12.94
N LYS A 237 -4.05 -0.55 13.69
CA LYS A 237 -3.29 0.05 14.80
C LYS A 237 -1.91 0.53 14.34
N TRP A 238 -1.34 -0.10 13.32
CA TRP A 238 -0.02 0.22 12.76
C TRP A 238 -0.15 1.02 11.45
N GLY A 239 -0.10 2.34 11.58
CA GLY A 239 -0.20 3.29 10.48
C GLY A 239 -0.10 4.75 10.94
N VAL A 240 -0.21 5.69 10.00
CA VAL A 240 -0.31 7.12 10.30
C VAL A 240 -1.74 7.43 10.81
N PRO A 241 -1.92 7.99 12.01
CA PRO A 241 -3.24 8.32 12.54
C PRO A 241 -3.96 9.38 11.71
N VAL A 242 -5.25 9.17 11.47
CA VAL A 242 -6.12 10.15 10.81
C VAL A 242 -6.45 11.29 11.79
N PRO A 243 -6.28 12.57 11.40
CA PRO A 243 -6.48 13.72 12.30
C PRO A 243 -7.97 14.08 12.47
N TYR A 244 -8.82 13.15 12.93
CA TYR A 244 -10.27 13.34 13.00
C TYR A 244 -10.74 14.59 13.77
N LYS A 245 -9.97 15.01 14.78
CA LYS A 245 -10.28 16.21 15.59
C LYS A 245 -10.21 17.53 14.82
N GLU A 246 -9.69 17.51 13.59
CA GLU A 246 -9.43 18.70 12.77
C GLU A 246 -10.26 18.74 11.48
N LEU A 247 -11.11 17.73 11.27
CA LEU A 247 -11.93 17.59 10.07
C LEU A 247 -13.31 18.25 10.24
N TRP A 248 -13.74 18.48 11.48
CA TRP A 248 -15.07 18.99 11.84
C TRP A 248 -14.98 19.96 13.01
#